data_AF-A0A0Q8D5A5-F1
#
_entry.id   AF-A0A0Q8D5A5-F1
#
_cell.length_a   1.000
_cell.length_b   1.000
_cell.length_c   1.000
_cell.angle_alpha   90.00
_cell.angle_beta   90.00
_cell.angle_gamma   90.00
#
_symmetry.space_group_name_H-M   'P 1'
#
loop_
_entity.id
_entity.type
_entity.pdbx_description
1 polymer ?
#
loop_
_entity_poly.entity_id
_entity_poly.type
_entity_poly.pdbx_seq_one_letter_code
_entity_poly.pdbx_strand_id
1 'polypeptide(L)'
;MALCALALSACQPQAPANAAAPESTTAAPPPAMPSPDPNAAPVERAAPPLIKPVALGEFEPGNPVASAATGKLSIEDATLKGANGASFGTERVALVTGGDEYSAGATYAASMQIDASQPVELRHVVEQTPPTDQPGNAFCGGTPTAYIALAKVGEGEREVVKVLALQGQDLPAPGAKGVSVCATTSYLVASR
;
A
#
# COMPACT_ATOMS: atom_id res chain seq x y z
N MET A 1 -25.16 -19.54 -63.17
CA MET A 1 -25.48 -18.51 -64.19
C MET A 1 -24.98 -17.19 -63.64
N ALA A 2 -23.81 -16.71 -64.06
CA ALA A 2 -23.59 -15.86 -65.26
C ALA A 2 -24.02 -14.41 -64.97
N LEU A 3 -23.27 -13.32 -65.16
CA LEU A 3 -22.06 -12.92 -65.91
C LEU A 3 -21.61 -11.55 -65.27
N CYS A 4 -20.37 -11.23 -64.88
CA CYS A 4 -19.14 -10.86 -65.62
C CYS A 4 -19.24 -9.78 -66.74
N ALA A 5 -18.21 -8.90 -66.75
CA ALA A 5 -17.70 -7.96 -67.79
C ALA A 5 -18.01 -6.46 -67.57
N LEU A 6 -17.14 -5.44 -67.75
CA LEU A 6 -15.74 -5.17 -68.17
C LEU A 6 -15.46 -3.68 -67.74
N ALA A 7 -14.27 -3.14 -67.46
CA ALA A 7 -13.18 -2.85 -68.41
C ALA A 7 -11.92 -2.24 -67.70
N LEU A 8 -10.78 -2.32 -68.39
CA LEU A 8 -9.40 -1.95 -68.02
C LEU A 8 -9.00 -0.48 -68.34
N SER A 9 -7.79 -0.09 -67.87
CA SER A 9 -6.88 1.01 -68.31
C SER A 9 -6.78 2.17 -67.30
N ALA A 10 -5.65 2.77 -66.89
CA ALA A 10 -4.20 2.57 -67.04
C ALA A 10 -3.53 3.65 -66.13
N CYS A 11 -2.22 3.50 -65.86
CA CYS A 11 -1.39 4.33 -64.96
C CYS A 11 -1.53 5.86 -65.09
N GLN A 12 -1.49 6.56 -63.95
CA GLN A 12 -0.42 7.53 -63.60
C GLN A 12 -0.65 8.13 -62.19
N PRO A 13 0.24 7.89 -61.21
CA PRO A 13 0.35 8.74 -60.04
C PRO A 13 1.15 10.00 -60.41
N GLN A 14 0.48 11.15 -60.42
CA GLN A 14 1.14 12.45 -60.34
C GLN A 14 1.93 12.52 -59.03
N ALA A 15 3.25 12.65 -59.13
CA ALA A 15 4.09 13.06 -58.01
C ALA A 15 4.08 14.58 -57.91
N PRO A 16 3.60 15.20 -56.81
CA PRO A 16 4.04 16.52 -56.45
C PRO A 16 5.43 16.42 -55.79
N ALA A 17 6.41 17.06 -56.42
CA ALA A 17 7.70 17.34 -55.82
C ALA A 17 7.50 18.25 -54.61
N ASN A 18 7.83 17.75 -53.42
CA ASN A 18 8.22 18.58 -52.28
C ASN A 18 9.09 17.74 -51.34
N ALA A 19 10.33 17.50 -51.76
CA ALA A 19 11.37 16.97 -50.90
C ALA A 19 12.12 18.16 -50.28
N ALA A 20 11.50 18.80 -49.28
CA ALA A 20 12.24 19.54 -48.27
C ALA A 20 12.42 18.58 -47.09
N ALA A 21 13.67 18.22 -46.79
CA ALA A 21 13.99 17.44 -45.60
C ALA A 21 13.51 18.21 -44.35
N PRO A 22 13.03 17.54 -43.29
CA PRO A 22 12.77 18.21 -42.02
C PRO A 22 14.08 18.82 -41.55
N GLU A 23 14.08 20.15 -41.33
CA GLU A 23 15.21 20.81 -40.68
C GLU A 23 15.40 20.16 -39.31
N SER A 24 16.60 19.62 -39.08
CA SER A 24 17.00 19.10 -37.79
C SER A 24 17.06 20.26 -36.80
N THR A 25 16.00 20.44 -36.00
CA THR A 25 16.03 21.34 -34.86
C THR A 25 16.83 20.66 -33.74
N THR A 26 18.15 20.67 -33.87
CA THR A 26 19.04 20.29 -32.76
C THR A 26 18.90 21.35 -31.68
N ALA A 27 18.26 21.00 -30.56
CA ALA A 27 18.23 21.84 -29.38
C ALA A 27 19.67 22.09 -28.90
N ALA A 28 19.97 23.34 -28.53
CA ALA A 28 21.26 23.68 -27.96
C ALA A 28 21.53 22.80 -26.72
N PRO A 29 22.78 22.31 -26.52
CA PRO A 29 23.10 21.51 -25.36
C PRO A 29 22.80 22.30 -24.08
N PRO A 30 22.26 21.64 -23.04
CA PRO A 30 22.02 22.31 -21.77
C PRO A 30 23.34 22.90 -21.23
N PRO A 31 23.29 24.08 -20.58
CA PRO A 31 24.48 24.67 -19.98
C PRO A 31 25.11 23.67 -19.01
N ALA A 32 26.45 23.64 -18.98
CA ALA A 32 27.20 22.78 -18.08
C ALA A 32 26.76 23.04 -16.63
N MET A 33 26.34 21.99 -15.93
CA MET A 33 26.04 22.08 -14.51
C MET A 33 27.31 22.53 -13.77
N PRO A 34 27.22 23.47 -12.81
CA PRO A 34 28.36 23.82 -11.97
C PRO A 34 28.94 22.55 -11.35
N SER A 35 30.26 22.37 -11.50
CA SER A 35 30.94 21.23 -10.89
C SER A 35 30.79 21.34 -9.37
N PRO A 36 30.43 20.26 -8.66
CA PRO A 36 30.40 20.27 -7.19
C PRO A 36 31.78 20.72 -6.68
N ASP A 37 31.81 21.72 -5.78
CA ASP A 37 33.05 22.19 -5.17
C ASP A 37 33.67 21.04 -4.35
N PRO A 38 34.88 20.56 -4.70
CA PRO A 38 35.53 19.47 -3.97
C PRO A 38 35.93 19.84 -2.54
N ASN A 39 35.89 21.12 -2.18
CA ASN A 39 36.16 21.63 -0.84
C ASN A 39 34.89 21.98 -0.05
N ALA A 40 33.70 21.77 -0.63
CA ALA A 40 32.47 21.97 0.10
C ALA A 40 32.43 20.99 1.30
N ALA A 41 32.30 21.56 2.50
CA ALA A 41 32.08 20.75 3.70
C ALA A 41 30.81 19.89 3.50
N PRO A 42 30.81 18.59 3.88
CA PRO A 42 29.61 17.78 3.82
C PRO A 42 28.48 18.47 4.56
N VAL A 43 27.39 18.77 3.84
CA VAL A 43 26.17 19.27 4.49
C VAL A 43 25.47 18.10 5.16
N GLU A 44 25.28 18.19 6.48
CA GLU A 44 24.49 17.23 7.23
C GLU A 44 23.03 17.30 6.75
N ARG A 45 22.61 16.32 5.95
CA ARG A 45 21.21 16.20 5.54
C ARG A 45 20.41 15.80 6.78
N ALA A 46 19.42 16.61 7.15
CA ALA A 46 18.47 16.24 8.19
C ALA A 46 17.87 14.86 7.87
N ALA A 47 17.96 13.93 8.82
CA ALA A 47 17.38 12.61 8.66
C ALA A 47 15.86 12.74 8.45
N PRO A 48 15.25 11.93 7.56
CA PRO A 48 13.81 11.91 7.40
C PRO A 48 13.11 11.66 8.75
N PRO A 49 11.97 12.30 9.01
CA PRO A 49 11.23 12.06 10.24
C PRO A 49 10.77 10.59 10.30
N LEU A 50 11.05 9.91 11.40
CA LEU A 50 10.63 8.54 11.64
C LEU A 50 9.20 8.51 12.21
N ILE A 51 8.33 7.72 11.58
CA ILE A 51 6.97 7.49 12.07
C ILE A 51 7.05 6.58 13.29
N LYS A 52 6.55 7.06 14.43
CA LYS A 52 6.53 6.30 15.69
C LYS A 52 5.51 5.16 15.61
N PRO A 53 5.83 3.95 16.09
CA PRO A 53 4.88 2.87 16.17
C PRO A 53 3.80 3.12 17.23
N VAL A 54 2.59 2.66 16.95
CA VAL A 54 1.46 2.65 17.89
C VAL A 54 1.46 1.41 18.78
N ALA A 55 1.95 0.28 18.25
CA ALA A 55 2.05 -0.97 19.00
C ALA A 55 3.32 -1.75 18.61
N LEU A 56 4.05 -2.22 19.63
CA LEU A 56 5.15 -3.18 19.50
C LEU A 56 5.08 -4.18 20.65
N GLY A 57 5.51 -5.42 20.40
CA GLY A 57 5.55 -6.48 21.40
C GLY A 57 4.69 -7.69 21.04
N GLU A 58 4.36 -8.50 22.04
CA GLU A 58 3.56 -9.72 21.89
C GLU A 58 2.13 -9.51 22.39
N PHE A 59 1.17 -10.06 21.65
CA PHE A 59 -0.24 -9.91 21.92
C PHE A 59 -0.98 -11.23 21.76
N GLU A 60 -1.92 -11.51 22.66
CA GLU A 60 -2.80 -12.67 22.60
C GLU A 60 -4.00 -12.39 21.69
N PRO A 61 -4.52 -13.39 20.96
CA PRO A 61 -5.70 -13.18 20.13
C PRO A 61 -6.91 -12.83 21.01
N GLY A 62 -7.55 -11.71 20.71
CA GLY A 62 -8.73 -11.24 21.44
C GLY A 62 -10.06 -11.73 20.89
N ASN A 63 -10.07 -12.33 19.68
CA ASN A 63 -11.27 -12.85 19.04
C ASN A 63 -10.94 -14.01 18.06
N PRO A 64 -11.95 -14.73 17.54
CA PRO A 64 -11.72 -15.87 16.65
C PRO A 64 -10.98 -15.54 15.34
N VAL A 65 -11.17 -14.33 14.79
CA VAL A 65 -10.47 -13.90 13.57
C VAL A 65 -8.97 -13.77 13.84
N ALA A 66 -8.57 -13.19 14.98
CA ALA A 66 -7.16 -13.11 15.38
C ALA A 66 -6.56 -14.50 15.58
N SER A 67 -7.29 -15.39 16.26
CA SER A 67 -6.84 -16.77 16.49
C SER A 67 -6.60 -17.52 15.19
N ALA A 68 -7.50 -17.38 14.22
CA ALA A 68 -7.39 -18.05 12.92
C ALA A 68 -6.28 -17.43 12.04
N ALA A 69 -6.22 -16.10 11.97
CA ALA A 69 -5.32 -15.40 11.07
C ALA A 69 -3.86 -15.48 11.49
N THR A 70 -3.57 -15.35 12.78
CA THR A 70 -2.17 -15.32 13.27
C THR A 70 -1.95 -16.16 14.53
N GLY A 71 -3.00 -16.43 15.31
CA GLY A 71 -2.82 -16.84 16.71
C GLY A 71 -2.21 -15.71 17.51
N LYS A 72 -1.34 -16.03 18.48
CA LYS A 72 -0.50 -15.02 19.16
C LYS A 72 0.28 -14.23 18.12
N LEU A 73 0.30 -12.90 18.26
CA LEU A 73 0.89 -11.98 17.31
C LEU A 73 2.07 -11.24 17.94
N SER A 74 3.23 -11.27 17.29
CA SER A 74 4.34 -10.36 17.53
C SER A 74 4.29 -9.21 16.53
N ILE A 75 4.30 -7.97 17.03
CA ILE A 75 4.40 -6.77 16.21
C ILE A 75 5.79 -6.17 16.43
N GLU A 76 6.61 -6.23 15.38
CA GLU A 76 7.94 -5.64 15.32
C GLU A 76 7.93 -4.38 14.43
N ASP A 77 9.10 -3.77 14.23
CA ASP A 77 9.21 -2.53 13.47
C ASP A 77 8.77 -2.70 12.01
N ALA A 78 9.31 -3.72 11.35
CA ALA A 78 9.10 -4.01 9.93
C ALA A 78 8.37 -5.34 9.68
N THR A 79 7.86 -6.02 10.70
CA THR A 79 7.21 -7.32 10.53
C THR A 79 6.11 -7.57 11.56
N LEU A 80 5.04 -8.24 11.14
CA LEU A 80 4.04 -8.86 12.01
C LEU A 80 4.17 -10.38 11.88
N LYS A 81 4.33 -11.10 12.99
CA LYS A 81 4.52 -12.56 12.99
C LYS A 81 3.47 -13.26 13.85
N GLY A 82 2.73 -14.18 13.25
CA GLY A 82 1.79 -15.06 13.93
C GLY A 82 2.45 -16.34 14.42
N ALA A 83 2.04 -16.83 15.58
CA ALA A 83 2.47 -18.13 16.11
C ALA A 83 2.05 -19.33 15.23
N ASN A 84 1.07 -19.15 14.34
CA ASN A 84 0.64 -20.15 13.36
C ASN A 84 1.48 -20.16 12.06
N GLY A 85 2.60 -19.43 12.01
CA GLY A 85 3.49 -19.33 10.86
C GLY A 85 3.16 -18.19 9.89
N ALA A 86 2.05 -17.48 10.06
CA ALA A 86 1.75 -16.30 9.25
C ALA A 86 2.80 -15.18 9.49
N SER A 87 3.19 -14.48 8.44
CA SER A 87 4.13 -13.36 8.52
C SER A 87 3.78 -12.28 7.52
N PHE A 88 3.94 -11.02 7.90
CA PHE A 88 3.74 -9.86 7.05
C PHE A 88 4.95 -8.94 7.19
N GLY A 89 5.79 -8.87 6.17
CA GLY A 89 6.81 -7.83 6.03
C GLY A 89 6.13 -6.51 5.70
N THR A 90 6.45 -5.45 6.44
CA THR A 90 5.72 -4.19 6.39
C THR A 90 6.61 -2.96 6.43
N GLU A 91 6.14 -1.88 5.81
CA GLU A 91 6.72 -0.54 5.89
C GLU A 91 5.68 0.43 6.46
N ARG A 92 6.08 1.30 7.40
CA ARG A 92 5.18 2.36 7.90
C ARG A 92 4.99 3.43 6.85
N VAL A 93 3.75 3.69 6.47
CA VAL A 93 3.44 4.70 5.45
C VAL A 93 2.89 5.98 6.06
N ALA A 94 2.12 5.88 7.15
CA ALA A 94 1.51 7.04 7.77
C ALA A 94 1.13 6.78 9.24
N LEU A 95 1.01 7.86 10.01
CA LEU A 95 0.27 7.89 11.27
C LEU A 95 -0.95 8.79 11.04
N VAL A 96 -2.12 8.17 10.96
CA VAL A 96 -3.42 8.84 10.75
C VAL A 96 -4.22 8.80 12.04
N THR A 97 -5.44 9.32 12.01
CA THR A 97 -6.39 9.29 13.12
C THR A 97 -7.59 8.41 12.78
N GLY A 98 -8.33 7.96 13.80
CA GLY A 98 -9.56 7.20 13.62
C GLY A 98 -10.58 7.92 12.73
N GLY A 99 -10.65 9.25 12.80
CA GLY A 99 -11.58 10.05 12.01
C GLY A 99 -11.26 10.11 10.52
N ASP A 100 -10.05 9.74 10.11
CA ASP A 100 -9.63 9.80 8.72
C ASP A 100 -10.29 8.69 7.87
N GLU A 101 -10.56 9.00 6.61
CA GLU A 101 -11.07 8.04 5.63
C GLU A 101 -9.94 7.22 4.99
N TYR A 102 -10.14 5.91 4.87
CA TYR A 102 -9.25 5.02 4.11
C TYR A 102 -9.79 4.68 2.71
N SER A 103 -11.08 4.89 2.51
CA SER A 103 -11.78 4.86 1.22
C SER A 103 -12.99 5.79 1.30
N ALA A 104 -13.60 6.11 0.16
CA ALA A 104 -14.68 7.09 0.09
C ALA A 104 -15.82 6.79 1.10
N GLY A 105 -15.97 7.67 2.11
CA GLY A 105 -17.00 7.57 3.14
C GLY A 105 -16.77 6.52 4.23
N ALA A 106 -15.60 5.87 4.26
CA ALA A 106 -15.27 4.83 5.25
C ALA A 106 -14.09 5.25 6.12
N THR A 107 -14.33 5.34 7.43
CA THR A 107 -13.32 5.78 8.41
C THR A 107 -12.73 4.62 9.21
N TYR A 108 -11.50 4.82 9.68
CA TYR A 108 -10.83 3.86 10.57
C TYR A 108 -11.61 3.66 11.87
N ALA A 109 -12.13 4.73 12.47
CA ALA A 109 -12.92 4.72 13.70
C ALA A 109 -14.13 3.81 13.60
N ALA A 110 -14.92 3.96 12.54
CA ALA A 110 -16.11 3.13 12.32
C ALA A 110 -15.74 1.66 12.12
N SER A 111 -14.66 1.39 11.37
CA SER A 111 -14.28 0.02 11.00
C SER A 111 -13.58 -0.75 12.11
N MET A 112 -12.79 -0.04 12.94
CA MET A 112 -12.01 -0.61 14.04
C MET A 112 -12.72 -0.51 15.40
N GLN A 113 -13.84 0.22 15.45
CA GLN A 113 -14.60 0.52 16.68
C GLN A 113 -13.72 1.24 17.71
N ILE A 114 -13.12 2.35 17.29
CA ILE A 114 -12.24 3.21 18.11
C ILE A 114 -12.71 4.66 18.02
N ASP A 115 -12.26 5.49 18.95
CA ASP A 115 -12.52 6.94 18.90
C ASP A 115 -11.88 7.60 17.67
N ALA A 116 -12.53 8.65 17.17
CA ALA A 116 -12.03 9.40 16.00
C ALA A 116 -10.67 10.06 16.23
N SER A 117 -10.33 10.41 17.48
CA SER A 117 -9.03 11.00 17.83
C SER A 117 -7.91 9.96 18.02
N GLN A 118 -8.24 8.67 18.02
CA GLN A 118 -7.28 7.61 18.28
C GLN A 118 -6.21 7.57 17.17
N PRO A 119 -4.91 7.57 17.50
CA PRO A 119 -3.86 7.34 16.52
C PRO A 119 -3.96 5.96 15.88
N VAL A 120 -3.83 5.93 14.55
CA VAL A 120 -3.85 4.72 13.73
C VAL A 120 -2.56 4.69 12.90
N GLU A 121 -1.73 3.69 13.15
CA GLU A 121 -0.54 3.43 12.34
C GLU A 121 -0.93 2.65 11.09
N LEU A 122 -0.65 3.21 9.92
CA LEU A 122 -0.86 2.53 8.64
C LEU A 122 0.45 1.95 8.13
N ARG A 123 0.44 0.66 7.81
CA ARG A 123 1.57 -0.06 7.23
C ARG A 123 1.21 -0.63 5.87
N HIS A 124 2.11 -0.51 4.90
CA HIS A 124 2.05 -1.22 3.63
C HIS A 124 2.70 -2.60 3.79
N VAL A 125 2.06 -3.64 3.28
CA VAL A 125 2.58 -5.01 3.30
C VAL A 125 3.40 -5.23 2.03
N VAL A 126 4.69 -5.51 2.20
CA VAL A 126 5.63 -5.74 1.09
C VAL A 126 5.93 -7.22 0.86
N GLU A 127 5.70 -8.05 1.88
CA GLU A 127 5.89 -9.49 1.82
C GLU A 127 4.84 -10.17 2.71
N GLN A 128 4.31 -11.31 2.28
CA GLN A 128 3.32 -12.08 3.03
C GLN A 128 3.61 -13.58 2.97
N THR A 129 3.57 -14.23 4.12
CA THR A 129 3.47 -15.68 4.28
C THR A 129 2.14 -15.98 4.98
N PRO A 130 1.24 -16.78 4.38
CA PRO A 130 -0.02 -17.16 5.03
C PRO A 130 0.21 -18.18 6.16
N PRO A 131 -0.81 -18.48 7.01
CA PRO A 131 -0.71 -19.53 8.02
C PRO A 131 -0.31 -20.89 7.44
N THR A 132 0.53 -21.64 8.15
CA THR A 132 1.12 -22.90 7.65
C THR A 132 0.05 -23.96 7.36
N ASP A 133 -0.83 -24.24 8.32
CA ASP A 133 -1.78 -25.36 8.23
C ASP A 133 -3.09 -24.98 7.52
N GLN A 134 -3.45 -23.70 7.55
CA GLN A 134 -4.71 -23.18 7.02
C GLN A 134 -4.48 -21.86 6.26
N PRO A 135 -3.88 -21.88 5.06
CA PRO A 135 -3.52 -20.65 4.35
C PRO A 135 -4.71 -19.72 4.07
N GLY A 136 -5.90 -20.28 3.88
CA GLY A 136 -7.14 -19.53 3.66
C GLY A 136 -7.61 -18.70 4.86
N ASN A 137 -7.00 -18.88 6.04
CA ASN A 137 -7.29 -18.09 7.23
C ASN A 137 -6.49 -16.79 7.32
N ALA A 138 -5.58 -16.49 6.37
CA ALA A 138 -4.90 -15.20 6.32
C ALA A 138 -5.91 -14.03 6.36
N PHE A 139 -5.48 -12.82 6.74
CA PHE A 139 -6.42 -11.70 6.92
C PHE A 139 -7.31 -11.41 5.71
N CYS A 140 -6.77 -11.52 4.49
CA CYS A 140 -7.53 -11.40 3.23
C CYS A 140 -7.83 -12.76 2.57
N GLY A 141 -7.68 -13.85 3.32
CA GLY A 141 -7.89 -15.21 2.83
C GLY A 141 -6.99 -15.54 1.65
N GLY A 142 -7.59 -15.77 0.48
CA GLY A 142 -6.88 -16.10 -0.76
C GLY A 142 -6.29 -14.91 -1.51
N THR A 143 -6.61 -13.67 -1.13
CA THR A 143 -6.03 -12.46 -1.72
C THR A 143 -4.91 -11.89 -0.86
N PRO A 144 -3.90 -11.21 -1.45
CA PRO A 144 -2.87 -10.54 -0.68
C PRO A 144 -3.44 -9.43 0.20
N THR A 145 -3.00 -9.36 1.46
CA THR A 145 -3.20 -8.16 2.29
C THR A 145 -2.25 -7.08 1.79
N ALA A 146 -2.79 -5.91 1.45
CA ALA A 146 -2.01 -4.78 0.92
C ALA A 146 -1.60 -3.81 2.03
N TYR A 147 -2.50 -3.55 2.98
CA TYR A 147 -2.21 -2.66 4.11
C TYR A 147 -2.75 -3.22 5.43
N ILE A 148 -2.09 -2.87 6.51
CA ILE A 148 -2.50 -3.18 7.87
C ILE A 148 -2.54 -1.87 8.65
N ALA A 149 -3.71 -1.54 9.20
CA ALA A 149 -3.88 -0.43 10.12
C ALA A 149 -3.93 -0.94 11.56
N LEU A 150 -3.16 -0.31 12.45
CA LEU A 150 -3.01 -0.69 13.86
C LEU A 150 -3.43 0.47 14.76
N ALA A 151 -4.27 0.19 15.76
CA ALA A 151 -4.62 1.15 16.79
C ALA A 151 -4.54 0.49 18.18
N LYS A 152 -3.85 1.13 19.12
CA LYS A 152 -3.78 0.67 20.52
C LYS A 152 -4.75 1.50 21.36
N VAL A 153 -5.79 0.87 21.89
CA VAL A 153 -6.86 1.50 22.68
C VAL A 153 -6.96 0.88 24.07
N GLY A 154 -7.49 1.65 25.02
CA GLY A 154 -7.94 1.12 26.31
C GLY A 154 -9.41 0.70 26.22
N GLU A 155 -9.73 -0.53 26.60
CA GLU A 155 -11.09 -1.04 26.75
C GLU A 155 -11.30 -1.48 28.20
N GLY A 156 -11.92 -0.62 29.01
CA GLY A 156 -12.01 -0.80 30.45
C GLY A 156 -10.62 -0.82 31.09
N GLU A 157 -10.27 -1.92 31.75
CA GLU A 157 -8.96 -2.12 32.40
C GLU A 157 -7.91 -2.77 31.48
N ARG A 158 -8.26 -3.07 30.23
CA ARG A 158 -7.38 -3.79 29.30
C ARG A 158 -6.89 -2.89 28.19
N GLU A 159 -5.66 -3.11 27.76
CA GLU A 159 -5.15 -2.55 26.52
C GLU A 159 -5.40 -3.55 25.36
N VAL A 160 -5.92 -3.03 24.25
CA VAL A 160 -6.29 -3.79 23.06
C VAL A 160 -5.63 -3.17 21.84
N VAL A 161 -5.03 -4.00 20.99
CA VAL A 161 -4.58 -3.60 19.66
C VAL A 161 -5.63 -4.03 18.65
N LYS A 162 -6.33 -3.05 18.08
CA LYS A 162 -7.22 -3.23 16.94
C LYS A 162 -6.40 -3.31 15.66
N VAL A 163 -6.76 -4.25 14.79
CA VAL A 163 -6.09 -4.48 13.50
C VAL A 163 -7.15 -4.45 12.41
N LEU A 164 -6.92 -3.64 11.37
CA LEU A 164 -7.72 -3.60 10.16
C LEU A 164 -6.83 -4.00 8.98
N ALA A 165 -7.14 -5.12 8.34
CA ALA A 165 -6.46 -5.55 7.14
C ALA A 165 -7.24 -5.08 5.90
N LEU A 166 -6.53 -4.45 4.98
CA LEU A 166 -7.06 -3.89 3.76
C LEU A 166 -6.44 -4.60 2.55
N GLN A 167 -7.25 -4.87 1.54
CA GLN A 167 -6.79 -5.25 0.20
C GLN A 167 -7.01 -4.10 -0.77
N GLY A 168 -6.20 -4.06 -1.82
CA GLY A 168 -6.26 -3.01 -2.81
C GLY A 168 -4.93 -2.75 -3.48
N GLN A 169 -4.93 -1.84 -4.45
CA GLN A 169 -3.71 -1.32 -5.07
C GLN A 169 -3.51 0.17 -4.78
N ASP A 170 -4.60 0.87 -4.42
CA ASP A 170 -4.55 2.28 -4.07
C ASP A 170 -3.99 2.46 -2.65
N LEU A 171 -3.33 3.60 -2.41
CA LEU A 171 -2.99 4.04 -1.07
C LEU A 171 -4.28 4.36 -0.28
N PRO A 172 -4.47 3.81 0.92
CA PRO A 172 -5.61 4.15 1.77
C PRO A 172 -5.66 5.64 2.09
N ALA A 173 -6.71 6.30 1.63
CA ALA A 173 -6.90 7.75 1.72
C ALA A 173 -8.36 8.13 1.39
N PRO A 174 -8.79 9.36 1.73
CA PRO A 174 -10.09 9.88 1.32
C PRO A 174 -10.26 9.80 -0.20
N GLY A 175 -11.38 9.23 -0.65
CA GLY A 175 -11.69 9.10 -2.08
C GLY A 175 -11.00 7.94 -2.81
N ALA A 176 -10.18 7.12 -2.14
CA ALA A 176 -9.64 5.89 -2.72
C ALA A 176 -10.79 4.94 -3.11
N LYS A 177 -10.69 4.33 -4.30
CA LYS A 177 -11.74 3.48 -4.88
C LYS A 177 -11.37 2.00 -4.89
N GLY A 178 -10.08 1.70 -4.90
CA GLY A 178 -9.53 0.35 -4.93
C GLY A 178 -9.11 -0.18 -3.57
N VAL A 179 -9.67 0.29 -2.46
CA VAL A 179 -9.37 -0.18 -1.09
C VAL A 179 -10.62 -0.77 -0.46
N SER A 180 -10.50 -1.97 0.10
CA SER A 180 -11.59 -2.63 0.81
C SER A 180 -11.08 -3.36 2.05
N VAL A 181 -11.93 -3.44 3.07
CA VAL A 181 -11.63 -4.19 4.30
C VAL A 181 -11.76 -5.68 4.04
N CYS A 182 -10.74 -6.44 4.42
CA CYS A 182 -10.79 -7.90 4.45
C CYS A 182 -11.17 -8.44 5.81
N ALA A 183 -10.55 -7.88 6.86
CA ALA A 183 -10.70 -8.34 8.22
C ALA A 183 -10.53 -7.18 9.19
N THR A 184 -11.38 -7.18 10.22
CA THR A 184 -11.17 -6.42 11.45
C THR A 184 -10.95 -7.41 12.57
N THR A 185 -9.90 -7.21 13.36
CA THR A 185 -9.63 -8.05 14.51
C THR A 185 -9.00 -7.28 15.68
N SER A 186 -8.77 -7.97 16.79
CA SER A 186 -8.25 -7.38 18.02
C SER A 186 -7.37 -8.36 18.76
N TYR A 187 -6.29 -7.84 19.34
CA TYR A 187 -5.36 -8.57 20.19
C TYR A 187 -5.27 -7.91 21.56
N LEU A 188 -5.07 -8.70 22.60
CA LEU A 188 -4.92 -8.25 23.97
C LEU A 188 -3.42 -8.15 24.30
N VAL A 189 -3.02 -7.11 25.01
CA VAL A 189 -1.67 -7.06 25.58
C VAL A 189 -1.50 -8.27 26.49
N ALA A 190 -0.41 -9.03 26.28
CA ALA A 190 -0.13 -10.19 27.13
C ALA A 190 0.01 -9.73 28.59
N SER A 191 -0.79 -10.33 29.48
CA SER A 191 -0.67 -10.10 30.93
C SER A 191 0.74 -10.49 31.38
N ARG A 192 1.44 -9.58 32.05
CA ARG A 192 2.74 -9.85 32.68
C ARG A 192 2.59 -10.76 33.90
#